data_AF-A0AAE5AGP3-F1
#
_entry.id   AF-A0AAE5AGP3-F1
#
_cell.length_a   1.000
_cell.length_b   1.000
_cell.length_c   1.000
_cell.angle_alpha   90.00
_cell.angle_beta   90.00
_cell.angle_gamma   90.00
#
_symmetry.space_group_name_H-M   'P 1'
#
loop_
_entity.id
_entity.type
_entity.pdbx_description
1 polymer ?
#
loop_
_entity_poly.entity_id
_entity_poly.type
_entity_poly.pdbx_seq_one_letter_code
_entity_poly.pdbx_strand_id
1 'polypeptide(L)'
;MHHADSWAGLKRWSEQVVESHRVLDGPFACPLGSMAAELKNDPAYLPHLDAAFRRWEEPLARGLEVMRERGQLTRQSDPDRLAQSIVAAVQGGLMMAQIHDDGTVFEDAVENALLSLRRRATPRRRTVAAKS
;
A
#
# COMPACT_ATOMS: atom_id res chain seq x y z
N MET A 1 -6.66 7.26 -13.04
CA MET A 1 -6.11 6.52 -11.89
C MET A 1 -4.65 6.25 -12.19
N HIS A 2 -3.70 6.78 -11.41
CA HIS A 2 -2.28 6.59 -11.70
C HIS A 2 -1.88 5.13 -11.45
N HIS A 3 -1.12 4.53 -12.37
CA HIS A 3 -0.61 3.18 -12.19
C HIS A 3 0.51 3.19 -11.14
N ALA A 4 0.38 2.33 -10.12
CA ALA A 4 1.39 2.11 -9.07
C ALA A 4 2.49 1.13 -9.55
N ASP A 5 2.95 1.30 -10.79
CA ASP A 5 3.83 0.36 -11.52
C ASP A 5 5.29 0.86 -11.65
N SER A 6 5.65 1.85 -10.83
CA SER A 6 6.98 2.44 -10.73
C SER A 6 7.17 3.10 -9.37
N TRP A 7 8.41 3.38 -8.97
CA TRP A 7 8.68 4.11 -7.73
C TRP A 7 7.98 5.48 -7.66
N ALA A 8 7.93 6.20 -8.79
CA ALA A 8 7.21 7.47 -8.86
C ALA A 8 5.69 7.26 -8.84
N GLY A 9 5.19 6.18 -9.45
CA GLY A 9 3.79 5.78 -9.38
C GLY A 9 3.34 5.46 -7.96
N LEU A 10 4.15 4.70 -7.21
CA LEU A 10 3.90 4.39 -5.81
C LEU A 10 3.87 5.64 -4.92
N LYS A 11 4.79 6.60 -5.15
CA LYS A 11 4.77 7.88 -4.41
C LYS A 11 3.50 8.68 -4.67
N ARG A 12 3.06 8.78 -5.93
CA ARG A 12 1.80 9.45 -6.27
C ARG A 12 0.58 8.73 -5.69
N TRP A 13 0.61 7.39 -5.71
CA TRP A 13 -0.43 6.57 -5.09
C TRP A 13 -0.50 6.83 -3.58
N SER A 14 0.62 6.89 -2.86
CA SER A 14 0.61 7.18 -1.42
C SER A 14 0.09 8.57 -1.11
N GLU A 15 0.51 9.59 -1.87
CA GLU A 15 0.00 10.96 -1.74
C GLU A 15 -1.52 11.00 -1.92
N GLN A 16 -2.04 10.29 -2.93
CA GLN A 16 -3.48 10.20 -3.16
C GLN A 16 -4.21 9.47 -2.04
N VAL A 17 -3.64 8.39 -1.51
CA VAL A 17 -4.24 7.63 -0.39
C VAL A 17 -4.31 8.48 0.87
N VAL A 18 -3.24 9.21 1.19
CA VAL A 18 -3.21 10.17 2.30
C VAL A 18 -4.30 11.23 2.13
N GLU A 19 -4.36 11.86 0.95
CA GLU A 19 -5.33 12.92 0.67
C GLU A 19 -6.77 12.42 0.71
N SER A 20 -7.05 11.22 0.17
CA SER A 20 -8.41 10.67 0.11
C SER A 20 -9.00 10.34 1.49
N HIS A 21 -8.16 10.17 2.52
CA HIS A 21 -8.60 9.92 3.89
C HIS A 21 -8.43 11.13 4.81
N ARG A 22 -8.02 12.27 4.25
CA ARG A 22 -7.88 13.53 4.97
C ARG A 22 -9.26 14.17 5.26
N VAL A 23 -10.31 13.80 4.51
CA VAL A 23 -11.69 14.31 4.69
C VAL A 23 -12.73 13.28 4.22
N LEU A 24 -13.43 12.63 5.16
CA LEU A 24 -14.79 12.06 5.03
C LEU A 24 -15.28 11.76 6.47
N ASP A 25 -15.88 12.76 7.12
CA ASP A 25 -16.62 12.72 8.40
C ASP A 25 -15.87 12.37 9.72
N GLY A 26 -14.58 12.70 9.81
CA GLY A 26 -13.76 12.66 11.03
C GLY A 26 -12.26 12.58 10.70
N PRO A 27 -11.33 12.69 11.68
CA PRO A 27 -9.92 12.46 11.42
C PRO A 27 -9.70 10.98 11.06
N PHE A 28 -9.42 10.71 9.78
CA PHE A 28 -8.85 9.44 9.27
C PHE A 28 -9.65 8.15 9.57
N ALA A 29 -10.72 7.87 8.81
CA ALA A 29 -11.40 6.56 8.85
C ALA A 29 -11.51 5.92 7.46
N CYS A 30 -11.38 4.59 7.39
CA CYS A 30 -11.72 3.80 6.20
C CYS A 30 -13.07 3.11 6.42
N PRO A 31 -14.13 3.40 5.64
CA PRO A 31 -15.43 2.76 5.80
C PRO A 31 -15.35 1.22 5.78
N LEU A 32 -14.52 0.65 4.90
CA LEU A 32 -14.29 -0.79 4.84
C LEU A 32 -13.60 -1.31 6.12
N GLY A 33 -12.62 -0.55 6.66
CA GLY A 33 -11.93 -0.88 7.90
C GLY A 33 -12.87 -0.91 9.11
N SER A 34 -13.75 0.09 9.23
CA SER A 34 -14.77 0.14 10.28
C SER A 34 -15.75 -1.03 10.17
N MET A 35 -16.27 -1.32 8.97
CA MET A 35 -17.13 -2.49 8.75
C MET A 35 -16.41 -3.80 9.10
N ALA A 36 -15.14 -3.94 8.74
CA ALA A 36 -14.36 -5.12 9.05
C ALA A 36 -14.12 -5.27 10.55
N ALA A 37 -13.91 -4.18 11.29
CA ALA A 37 -13.72 -4.22 12.74
C ALA A 37 -14.93 -4.83 13.46
N GLU A 38 -16.14 -4.47 13.02
CA GLU A 38 -17.41 -4.97 13.56
C GLU A 38 -17.74 -6.40 13.09
N LEU A 39 -17.50 -6.72 11.82
CA LEU A 39 -18.03 -7.94 11.18
C LEU A 39 -17.02 -9.09 11.07
N LYS A 40 -15.74 -8.90 11.42
CA LYS A 40 -14.70 -9.95 11.26
C LYS A 40 -14.95 -11.27 12.01
N ASN A 41 -15.81 -11.27 13.02
CA ASN A 41 -16.14 -12.47 13.78
C ASN A 41 -17.40 -13.18 13.28
N ASP A 42 -18.09 -12.63 12.28
CA ASP A 42 -19.25 -13.24 11.67
C ASP A 42 -18.85 -14.09 10.45
N PRO A 43 -19.02 -15.43 10.51
CA PRO A 43 -18.66 -16.33 9.42
C PRO A 43 -19.38 -16.01 8.10
N ALA A 44 -20.56 -15.40 8.15
CA ALA A 44 -21.31 -15.01 6.95
C ALA A 44 -20.64 -13.85 6.21
N TYR A 45 -19.98 -12.93 6.92
CA TYR A 45 -19.35 -11.74 6.33
C TYR A 45 -17.87 -11.92 6.02
N LEU A 46 -17.17 -12.85 6.66
CA LEU A 46 -15.75 -13.09 6.44
C LEU A 46 -15.34 -13.23 4.95
N PRO A 47 -16.03 -14.03 4.11
CA PRO A 47 -15.70 -14.13 2.69
C PRO A 47 -15.90 -12.82 1.92
N HIS A 48 -16.89 -12.01 2.31
CA HIS A 48 -17.17 -10.72 1.68
C HIS A 48 -16.13 -9.67 2.05
N LEU A 49 -15.70 -9.65 3.32
CA LEU A 49 -14.62 -8.79 3.78
C LEU A 49 -13.30 -9.12 3.09
N ASP A 50 -12.94 -10.41 3.01
CA ASP A 50 -11.73 -10.84 2.29
C ASP A 50 -11.79 -10.39 0.83
N ALA A 51 -12.89 -10.68 0.11
CA ALA A 51 -13.05 -10.25 -1.27
C ALA A 51 -12.94 -8.72 -1.46
N ALA A 52 -13.47 -7.94 -0.52
CA ALA A 52 -13.39 -6.48 -0.57
C ALA A 52 -11.95 -5.98 -0.40
N PHE A 53 -11.19 -6.50 0.58
CA PHE A 53 -9.77 -6.16 0.73
C PHE A 53 -8.94 -6.62 -0.46
N ARG A 54 -9.18 -7.82 -0.98
CA ARG A 54 -8.51 -8.32 -2.19
C ARG A 54 -8.72 -7.40 -3.39
N ARG A 55 -9.93 -6.88 -3.58
CA ARG A 55 -10.23 -5.93 -4.66
C ARG A 55 -9.47 -4.60 -4.49
N TRP A 56 -9.21 -4.18 -3.26
CA TRP A 56 -8.42 -2.98 -2.99
C TRP A 56 -6.92 -3.22 -3.17
N GLU A 57 -6.42 -4.40 -2.81
CA GLU A 57 -5.02 -4.82 -2.98
C GLU A 57 -4.63 -5.04 -4.44
N GLU A 58 -5.55 -5.57 -5.27
CA GLU A 58 -5.28 -6.05 -6.62
C GLU A 58 -4.60 -5.01 -7.55
N PRO A 59 -5.02 -3.73 -7.62
CA PRO A 59 -4.34 -2.74 -8.46
C PRO A 59 -2.88 -2.49 -8.05
N LEU A 60 -2.59 -2.55 -6.75
CA LEU A 60 -1.25 -2.39 -6.21
C LEU A 60 -0.40 -3.63 -6.50
N ALA A 61 -0.96 -4.82 -6.29
CA ALA A 61 -0.30 -6.09 -6.62
C ALA A 61 0.11 -6.14 -8.10
N ARG A 62 -0.81 -5.77 -9.01
CA ARG A 62 -0.52 -5.68 -10.46
C ARG A 62 0.60 -4.69 -10.78
N GLY A 63 0.62 -3.52 -10.12
CA GLY A 63 1.70 -2.55 -10.29
C GLY A 63 3.06 -3.08 -9.82
N LEU A 64 3.08 -3.75 -8.68
CA LEU A 64 4.27 -4.37 -8.11
C LEU A 64 4.78 -5.55 -8.97
N GLU A 65 3.88 -6.32 -9.58
CA GLU A 65 4.23 -7.35 -10.57
C GLU A 65 4.98 -6.73 -11.75
N VAL A 66 4.43 -5.67 -12.35
CA VAL A 66 5.08 -4.96 -13.46
C VAL A 66 6.46 -4.44 -13.06
N MET A 67 6.62 -3.91 -11.84
CA MET A 67 7.94 -3.51 -11.33
C MET A 67 8.90 -4.69 -11.19
N ARG A 68 8.42 -5.85 -10.74
CA ARG A 68 9.20 -7.09 -10.62
C ARG A 68 9.64 -7.61 -11.99
N GLU A 69 8.74 -7.66 -12.97
CA GLU A 69 9.03 -8.05 -14.37
C GLU A 69 10.08 -7.13 -15.01
N ARG A 70 10.03 -5.82 -14.71
CA ARG A 70 11.04 -4.83 -15.14
C ARG A 70 12.36 -4.92 -14.36
N GLY A 71 12.48 -5.86 -13.41
CA GLY A 71 13.67 -6.04 -12.58
C GLY A 71 13.88 -4.94 -11.55
N GLN A 72 12.88 -4.11 -11.26
CA GLN A 72 12.97 -3.05 -10.25
C GLN A 72 12.82 -3.61 -8.83
N LEU A 73 12.12 -4.73 -8.68
CA LEU A 73 12.03 -5.53 -7.45
C LEU A 73 12.79 -6.84 -7.63
N THR A 74 13.26 -7.43 -6.51
CA THR A 74 13.90 -8.76 -6.55
C THR A 74 12.91 -9.83 -7.04
N ARG A 75 13.41 -10.88 -7.71
CA ARG A 75 12.58 -12.01 -8.16
C ARG A 75 11.89 -12.78 -7.03
N GLN A 76 12.44 -12.71 -5.82
CA GLN A 76 11.85 -13.31 -4.61
C GLN A 76 10.75 -12.45 -3.98
N SER A 77 10.52 -11.24 -4.49
CA SER A 77 9.41 -10.40 -4.05
C SER A 77 8.09 -11.04 -4.50
N ASP A 78 7.16 -11.15 -3.56
CA ASP A 78 5.79 -11.59 -3.76
C ASP A 78 4.89 -10.33 -3.82
N PRO A 79 4.41 -9.93 -5.01
CA PRO A 79 3.61 -8.73 -5.20
C PRO A 79 2.31 -8.73 -4.40
N ASP A 80 1.64 -9.87 -4.27
CA ASP A 80 0.39 -9.97 -3.52
C ASP A 80 0.63 -9.71 -2.04
N ARG A 81 1.63 -10.39 -1.46
CA ARG A 81 1.98 -10.17 -0.04
C ARG A 81 2.51 -8.77 0.24
N LEU A 82 3.16 -8.15 -0.74
CA LEU A 82 3.60 -6.76 -0.64
C LEU A 82 2.42 -5.79 -0.67
N ALA A 83 1.45 -5.99 -1.57
CA ALA A 83 0.24 -5.18 -1.62
C ALA A 83 -0.55 -5.30 -0.31
N GLN A 84 -0.74 -6.53 0.19
CA GLN A 84 -1.36 -6.79 1.50
C GLN A 84 -0.66 -6.06 2.64
N SER A 85 0.67 -6.11 2.69
CA SER A 85 1.45 -5.44 3.74
C SER A 85 1.27 -3.92 3.70
N ILE A 86 1.18 -3.34 2.51
CA ILE A 86 0.96 -1.90 2.33
C ILE A 86 -0.45 -1.52 2.75
N VAL A 87 -1.46 -2.29 2.32
CA VAL A 87 -2.86 -2.11 2.72
C VAL A 87 -3.05 -2.27 4.24
N ALA A 88 -2.39 -3.25 4.86
CA ALA A 88 -2.41 -3.42 6.31
C ALA A 88 -1.80 -2.21 7.05
N ALA A 89 -0.70 -1.65 6.53
CA ALA A 89 -0.11 -0.42 7.09
C ALA A 89 -1.06 0.78 6.97
N VAL A 90 -1.80 0.90 5.86
CA VAL A 90 -2.83 1.94 5.70
C VAL A 90 -3.92 1.78 6.76
N GLN A 91 -4.48 0.58 6.93
CA GLN A 91 -5.57 0.34 7.90
C GLN A 91 -5.12 0.60 9.34
N GLY A 92 -3.93 0.13 9.73
CA GLY A 92 -3.37 0.40 11.05
C GLY A 92 -3.03 1.89 11.25
N GLY A 93 -2.50 2.56 10.23
CA GLY A 93 -2.15 3.98 10.27
C GLY A 93 -3.38 4.87 10.46
N LEU A 94 -4.47 4.58 9.74
CA LEU A 94 -5.75 5.29 9.90
C LEU A 94 -6.30 5.14 11.33
N MET A 95 -6.32 3.91 11.85
CA MET A 95 -6.78 3.63 13.23
C MET A 95 -5.97 4.42 14.27
N MET A 96 -4.63 4.41 14.14
CA MET A 96 -3.76 5.10 15.09
C MET A 96 -3.86 6.63 14.97
N ALA A 97 -3.95 7.16 13.74
CA ALA A 97 -4.16 8.59 13.51
C ALA A 97 -5.47 9.09 14.13
N GLN A 98 -6.55 8.30 14.04
CA GLN A 98 -7.82 8.62 14.67
C GLN A 98 -7.72 8.62 16.21
N ILE A 99 -7.04 7.64 16.81
CA ILE A 99 -6.87 7.56 18.27
C ILE A 99 -6.02 8.72 18.80
N HIS A 100 -4.98 9.11 18.05
CA HIS A 100 -4.08 10.20 18.44
C HIS A 100 -4.58 11.59 18.06
N ASP A 101 -5.63 11.68 17.23
CA ASP A 101 -6.06 12.94 16.59
C ASP A 101 -4.89 13.62 15.84
N ASP A 102 -4.06 12.81 15.18
CA ASP A 102 -2.83 13.25 14.51
C ASP A 102 -2.65 12.54 13.16
N GLY A 103 -2.85 13.28 12.08
CA GLY A 103 -2.70 12.78 10.71
C GLY A 103 -1.27 12.40 10.32
N THR A 104 -0.25 12.94 11.00
CA THR A 104 1.15 12.61 10.70
C THR A 104 1.45 11.13 10.95
N VAL A 105 0.74 10.50 11.89
CA VAL A 105 0.83 9.06 12.17
C VAL A 105 0.45 8.23 10.94
N PHE A 106 -0.57 8.67 10.19
CA PHE A 106 -0.97 7.98 8.97
C PHE A 106 0.01 8.24 7.82
N GLU A 107 0.45 9.48 7.65
CA GLU A 107 1.46 9.86 6.65
C GLU A 107 2.74 9.02 6.82
N ASP A 108 3.26 8.93 8.06
CA ASP A 108 4.43 8.15 8.41
C ASP A 108 4.24 6.65 8.18
N ALA A 109 3.06 6.11 8.49
CA ALA A 109 2.77 4.67 8.29
C ALA A 109 2.84 4.30 6.80
N VAL A 110 2.26 5.13 5.93
CA VAL A 110 2.28 4.90 4.47
C VAL A 110 3.70 5.09 3.92
N GLU A 111 4.43 6.12 4.35
CA GLU A 111 5.81 6.33 3.94
C GLU A 111 6.70 5.14 4.34
N ASN A 112 6.60 4.68 5.58
CA ASN A 112 7.39 3.56 6.08
C ASN A 112 7.09 2.23 5.36
N ALA A 113 5.85 2.03 4.92
CA ALA A 113 5.49 0.89 4.08
C ALA A 113 6.23 0.93 2.73
N LEU A 114 6.29 2.10 2.09
CA LEU A 114 7.03 2.29 0.83
C LEU A 114 8.56 2.21 1.02
N LEU A 115 9.10 2.74 2.12
CA LEU A 115 10.51 2.59 2.47
C LEU A 115 10.89 1.12 2.68
N SER A 116 10.00 0.34 3.30
CA SER A 116 10.20 -1.10 3.48
C SER A 116 10.18 -1.86 2.16
N LEU A 117 9.36 -1.44 1.20
CA LEU A 117 9.39 -1.97 -0.17
C LEU A 117 10.73 -1.69 -0.87
N ARG A 118 11.36 -0.53 -0.64
CA ARG A 118 12.68 -0.21 -1.22
C ARG A 118 13.79 -1.16 -0.79
N ARG A 119 13.67 -1.83 0.37
CA ARG A 119 14.63 -2.89 0.76
C ARG A 119 14.62 -4.09 -0.19
N ARG A 120 13.57 -4.23 -0.99
CA ARG A 120 13.44 -5.26 -2.04
C ARG A 120 13.76 -4.73 -3.44
N ALA A 121 14.27 -3.51 -3.55
CA ALA A 121 14.68 -2.94 -4.82
C ALA A 121 15.95 -3.66 -5.35
N THR A 122 15.99 -3.93 -6.65
CA THR A 122 17.22 -4.40 -7.29
C THR A 122 18.19 -3.23 -7.43
N PRO A 123 19.50 -3.39 -7.12
CA PRO A 123 20.49 -2.35 -7.37
C PRO A 123 20.46 -1.92 -8.83
N ARG A 124 20.41 -0.61 -9.10
CA ARG A 124 20.48 -0.10 -10.47
C ARG A 124 21.83 -0.53 -11.05
N ARG A 125 21.83 -1.41 -12.06
CA ARG A 125 23.06 -1.76 -12.80
C ARG A 125 23.66 -0.45 -13.32
N ARG A 126 24.82 -0.07 -12.80
CA ARG A 126 25.63 0.99 -13.43
C ARG A 126 26.06 0.42 -14.78
N THR A 127 25.53 0.98 -15.86
CA THR A 127 26.14 0.82 -17.18
C THR A 127 27.54 1.40 -17.09
N VAL A 128 28.54 0.53 -17.01
CA VAL A 128 29.93 0.94 -17.21
C VAL A 128 30.02 1.29 -18.69
N ALA A 129 30.10 2.58 -19.00
CA ALA A 129 30.41 3.03 -20.35
C ALA A 129 31.75 2.39 -20.74
N ALA A 130 31.74 1.56 -21.78
CA ALA A 130 32.98 1.05 -22.36
C ALA A 130 33.80 2.25 -22.83
N LYS A 131 35.00 2.42 -22.28
CA LYS A 131 35.99 3.34 -22.84
C LYS A 131 36.47 2.75 -24.16
N SER A 132 36.19 3.45 -25.26
CA SER A 132 36.88 3.28 -26.55
C SER A 132 38.30 3.84 -26.47
#